data_AF-A0A929ILP9-F1
#
_entry.id   AF-A0A929ILP9-F1
#
_cell.length_a   1.000
_cell.length_b   1.000
_cell.length_c   1.000
_cell.angle_alpha   90.00
_cell.angle_beta   90.00
_cell.angle_gamma   90.00
#
_symmetry.space_group_name_H-M   'P 1'
#
loop_
_entity.id
_entity.type
_entity.pdbx_description
1 polymer ?
#
loop_
_entity_poly.entity_id
_entity_poly.type
_entity_poly.pdbx_seq_one_letter_code
_entity_poly.pdbx_strand_id
1 'polypeptide(L)'
;MTEPTVQAEPKPKSWFAKQFKFGERERFMVMLVAPAITILFLFQVVPIVIGTNASFRDWALHDPQKTWVGLQKYVSVLSDGSFVELVLPNTIMFMVFSVSVSLVLGLCLALMLNRKFFGQAVVQTILLLPLMVAPVVAAIMLRWMFNDQFGIVNVIVGWVGIPPQAWLVERWSAFAIVVGTDVWLWTPWFTLLLLAGLQSLPKEPFEAAAIDGAGKWRT
;
A
#
# COMPACT_ATOMS: atom_id res chain seq x y z
N MET A 1 34.28 -13.74 80.30
CA MET A 1 33.09 -12.95 79.95
C MET A 1 33.42 -12.22 78.66
N THR A 2 32.97 -12.78 77.55
CA THR A 2 33.33 -12.41 76.17
C THR A 2 32.28 -11.47 75.61
N GLU A 3 32.68 -10.25 75.24
CA GLU A 3 31.84 -9.29 74.53
C GLU A 3 31.38 -9.84 73.18
N PRO A 4 30.10 -9.72 72.80
CA PRO A 4 29.63 -10.17 71.50
C PRO A 4 30.03 -9.17 70.42
N THR A 5 30.81 -9.65 69.46
CA THR A 5 31.18 -8.97 68.21
C THR A 5 29.93 -8.55 67.43
N VAL A 6 29.74 -7.25 67.28
CA VAL A 6 28.72 -6.65 66.40
C VAL A 6 29.05 -7.01 64.95
N GLN A 7 28.29 -7.93 64.37
CA GLN A 7 28.34 -8.23 62.94
C GLN A 7 27.78 -7.04 62.16
N ALA A 8 28.62 -6.38 61.37
CA ALA A 8 28.21 -5.31 60.48
C ALA A 8 27.28 -5.85 59.37
N GLU A 9 26.09 -5.28 59.24
CA GLU A 9 25.14 -5.60 58.19
C GLU A 9 25.73 -5.30 56.78
N PRO A 10 25.53 -6.19 55.78
CA PRO A 10 25.99 -5.94 54.43
C PRO A 10 25.11 -4.87 53.75
N LYS A 11 25.74 -3.78 53.28
CA LYS A 11 25.08 -2.69 52.53
C LYS A 11 24.24 -3.24 51.36
N PRO A 12 23.00 -2.74 51.14
CA PRO A 12 22.15 -3.24 50.06
C PRO A 12 22.78 -2.94 48.69
N LYS A 13 22.95 -3.99 47.88
CA LYS A 13 23.41 -3.89 46.49
C LYS A 13 22.47 -2.96 45.71
N SER A 14 23.00 -1.85 45.20
CA SER A 14 22.25 -0.91 44.39
C SER A 14 21.76 -1.58 43.10
N TRP A 15 20.45 -1.81 43.03
CA TRP A 15 19.78 -2.48 41.90
C TRP A 15 19.81 -1.64 40.60
N PHE A 16 20.23 -0.37 40.65
CA PHE A 16 20.09 0.60 39.57
C PHE A 16 21.26 0.71 38.59
N ALA A 17 22.33 -0.07 38.73
CA ALA A 17 23.50 0.05 37.85
C ALA A 17 23.66 -1.13 36.87
N LYS A 18 22.62 -1.49 36.12
CA LYS A 18 22.81 -2.23 34.85
C LYS A 18 23.24 -1.22 33.77
N GLN A 19 24.54 -0.94 33.70
CA GLN A 19 25.12 -0.26 32.55
C GLN A 19 24.88 -1.13 31.30
N PHE A 20 24.12 -0.63 30.33
CA PHE A 20 24.06 -1.18 28.98
C PHE A 20 25.45 -1.08 28.33
N LYS A 21 26.33 -2.04 28.62
CA LYS A 21 27.62 -2.14 27.94
C LYS A 21 27.40 -2.87 26.62
N PHE A 22 27.11 -2.10 25.58
CA PHE A 22 27.10 -2.62 24.21
C PHE A 22 28.47 -3.23 23.88
N GLY A 23 28.48 -4.50 23.48
CA GLY A 23 29.68 -5.19 23.01
C GLY A 23 30.19 -4.58 21.70
N GLU A 24 31.48 -4.77 21.37
CA GLU A 24 32.08 -4.18 20.16
C GLU A 24 31.34 -4.56 18.87
N ARG A 25 30.81 -5.80 18.81
CA ARG A 25 29.97 -6.28 17.72
C ARG A 25 28.67 -5.50 17.59
N GLU A 26 28.00 -5.21 18.70
CA GLU A 26 26.74 -4.49 18.72
C GLU A 26 26.95 -3.01 18.35
N ARG A 27 28.05 -2.41 18.80
CA ARG A 27 28.45 -1.05 18.39
C ARG A 27 28.71 -0.97 16.89
N PHE A 28 29.41 -1.95 16.33
CA PHE A 28 29.65 -2.03 14.89
C PHE A 28 28.35 -2.18 14.08
N MET A 29 27.45 -3.07 14.51
CA MET A 29 26.13 -3.22 13.90
C MET A 29 25.29 -1.93 13.97
N VAL A 30 25.26 -1.28 15.14
CA VAL A 30 24.56 0.00 15.31
C VAL A 30 25.17 1.07 14.43
N MET A 31 26.49 1.17 14.33
CA MET A 31 27.17 2.18 13.51
C MET A 31 26.88 1.99 12.01
N LEU A 32 26.71 0.74 11.56
CA LEU A 32 26.35 0.41 10.18
C LEU A 32 24.89 0.79 9.85
N VAL A 33 23.97 0.58 10.78
CA VAL A 33 22.52 0.83 10.57
C VAL A 33 22.12 2.26 10.95
N ALA A 34 22.89 2.92 11.82
CA ALA A 34 22.66 4.28 12.31
C ALA A 34 22.37 5.32 11.21
N PRO A 35 23.13 5.41 10.10
CA PRO A 35 22.83 6.40 9.05
C PRO A 35 21.47 6.16 8.40
N ALA A 36 21.11 4.90 8.14
CA ALA A 36 19.80 4.56 7.57
C ALA A 36 18.66 4.90 8.54
N ILE A 37 18.79 4.53 9.82
CA ILE A 37 17.80 4.89 10.86
C ILE A 37 17.68 6.40 11.00
N THR A 38 18.80 7.13 10.96
CA THR A 38 18.81 8.58 11.12
C THR A 38 18.04 9.25 9.98
N ILE A 39 18.28 8.83 8.73
CA ILE A 39 17.55 9.34 7.57
C ILE A 39 16.06 9.00 7.67
N LEU A 40 15.71 7.75 7.98
CA LEU A 40 14.32 7.35 8.16
C LEU A 40 13.64 8.17 9.26
N PHE A 41 14.30 8.37 10.40
CA PHE A 41 13.75 9.15 11.49
C PHE A 41 13.52 10.63 11.10
N LEU A 42 14.53 11.25 10.49
CA LEU A 42 14.46 12.66 10.09
C LEU A 42 13.43 12.94 9.00
N PHE A 43 13.29 12.05 8.02
CA PHE A 43 12.40 12.27 6.88
C PHE A 43 11.03 11.61 7.00
N GLN A 44 10.86 10.62 7.87
CA GLN A 44 9.57 9.96 8.12
C GLN A 44 8.95 10.44 9.43
N VAL A 45 9.68 10.32 10.56
CA VAL A 45 9.10 10.52 11.89
C VAL A 45 8.89 12.00 12.19
N VAL A 46 9.87 12.85 11.85
CA VAL A 46 9.75 14.30 12.13
C VAL A 46 8.56 14.93 11.39
N PRO A 47 8.33 14.72 10.07
CA PRO A 47 7.15 15.26 9.40
C PRO A 47 5.83 14.71 9.95
N ILE A 48 5.78 13.44 10.37
CA ILE A 48 4.59 12.87 11.01
C ILE A 48 4.28 13.61 12.32
N VAL A 49 5.28 13.81 13.18
CA VAL A 49 5.08 14.52 14.46
C VAL A 49 4.61 15.96 14.22
N ILE A 50 5.22 16.65 13.26
CA ILE A 50 4.81 18.02 12.87
C ILE A 50 3.38 18.02 12.34
N GLY A 51 3.05 17.10 11.42
CA GLY A 51 1.72 16.97 10.83
C GLY A 51 0.65 16.62 11.86
N THR A 52 0.96 15.73 12.81
CA THR A 52 0.08 15.39 13.93
C THR A 52 -0.15 16.60 14.84
N ASN A 53 0.88 17.37 15.21
CA ASN A 53 0.66 18.60 15.96
C ASN A 53 -0.12 19.65 15.15
N ALA A 54 0.06 19.69 13.83
CA ALA A 54 -0.68 20.59 12.95
C ALA A 54 -2.15 20.21 12.81
N SER A 55 -2.50 18.93 12.87
CA SER A 55 -3.89 18.47 12.71
C SER A 55 -4.82 18.84 13.88
N PHE A 56 -4.27 19.14 15.05
CA PHE A 56 -5.03 19.66 16.21
C PHE A 56 -5.10 21.19 16.26
N ARG A 57 -4.59 21.87 15.23
CA ARG A 57 -4.52 23.34 15.16
C ARG A 57 -5.30 23.86 13.98
N ASP A 58 -5.80 25.08 14.08
CA ASP A 58 -6.30 25.80 12.92
C ASP A 58 -5.12 26.33 12.11
N TRP A 59 -4.59 25.47 11.25
CA TRP A 59 -3.39 25.74 10.46
C TRP A 59 -3.74 26.43 9.14
N ALA A 60 -4.50 27.52 9.23
CA ALA A 60 -4.88 28.29 8.05
C ALA A 60 -3.69 29.11 7.54
N LEU A 61 -3.45 29.09 6.22
CA LEU A 61 -2.32 29.84 5.62
C LEU A 61 -2.38 31.36 5.91
N HIS A 62 -3.58 31.88 6.15
CA HIS A 62 -3.84 33.29 6.43
C HIS A 62 -3.81 33.65 7.92
N ASP A 63 -3.83 32.66 8.83
CA ASP A 63 -3.76 32.89 10.28
C ASP A 63 -2.37 32.51 10.82
N PRO A 64 -1.52 33.50 11.19
CA PRO A 64 -0.21 33.25 11.73
C PRO A 64 -0.25 32.64 13.14
N GLN A 65 -1.37 32.70 13.87
CA GLN A 65 -1.46 32.26 15.27
C GLN A 65 -1.55 30.75 15.44
N LYS A 66 -1.95 29.98 14.40
CA LYS A 66 -2.04 28.51 14.41
C LYS A 66 -2.68 27.98 15.69
N THR A 67 -3.86 28.52 15.98
CA THR A 67 -4.58 28.32 17.24
C THR A 67 -4.82 26.84 17.51
N TRP A 68 -4.67 26.40 18.75
CA TRP A 68 -4.94 25.01 19.12
C TRP A 68 -6.45 24.81 19.25
N VAL A 69 -7.02 23.98 18.40
CA VAL A 69 -8.48 23.69 18.34
C VAL A 69 -8.82 22.27 18.82
N GLY A 70 -7.81 21.51 19.25
CA GLY A 70 -7.99 20.14 19.71
C GLY A 70 -8.62 19.25 18.63
N LEU A 71 -9.70 18.54 18.98
CA LEU A 71 -10.37 17.59 18.09
C LEU A 71 -11.46 18.20 17.20
N GLN A 72 -11.67 19.52 17.23
CA GLN A 72 -12.79 20.15 16.53
C GLN A 72 -12.79 19.88 15.01
N LYS A 73 -11.61 19.90 14.35
CA LYS A 73 -11.48 19.61 12.92
C LYS A 73 -11.85 18.16 12.57
N TYR A 74 -11.57 17.22 13.46
CA TYR A 74 -11.95 15.81 13.27
C TYR A 74 -13.47 15.65 13.38
N VAL A 75 -14.08 16.25 14.41
CA VAL A 75 -15.54 16.23 14.57
C VAL A 75 -16.21 16.87 13.37
N SER A 76 -15.74 18.04 12.91
CA SER A 76 -16.36 18.74 11.78
C SER A 76 -16.34 17.91 10.50
N VAL A 77 -15.25 17.20 10.20
CA VAL A 77 -15.15 16.33 9.02
C VAL A 77 -16.01 15.09 9.17
N LEU A 78 -16.01 14.46 10.35
CA LEU A 78 -16.80 13.26 10.61
C LEU A 78 -18.31 13.55 10.75
N SER A 79 -18.70 14.81 10.98
CA SER A 79 -20.10 15.25 10.96
C SER A 79 -20.53 15.87 9.62
N ASP A 80 -19.61 16.04 8.67
CA ASP A 80 -19.94 16.57 7.35
C ASP A 80 -20.66 15.50 6.52
N GLY A 81 -21.93 15.76 6.19
CA GLY A 81 -22.75 14.86 5.38
C GLY A 81 -22.10 14.53 4.03
N SER A 82 -21.39 15.48 3.42
CA SER A 82 -20.68 15.22 2.15
C SER A 82 -19.56 14.20 2.32
N PHE A 83 -18.82 14.27 3.43
CA PHE A 83 -17.75 13.34 3.72
C PHE A 83 -18.30 11.94 4.03
N VAL A 84 -19.29 11.86 4.92
CA VAL A 84 -19.84 10.59 5.41
C VAL A 84 -20.66 9.86 4.35
N GLU A 85 -21.47 10.58 3.57
CA GLU A 85 -22.41 9.96 2.61
C GLU A 85 -21.81 9.76 1.22
N LEU A 86 -20.81 10.57 0.82
CA LEU A 86 -20.24 10.52 -0.53
C LEU A 86 -18.77 10.11 -0.52
N VAL A 87 -17.91 10.84 0.18
CA VAL A 87 -16.44 10.65 0.08
C VAL A 87 -16.02 9.31 0.67
N LEU A 88 -16.46 8.99 1.88
CA LEU A 88 -16.06 7.79 2.60
C LEU A 88 -16.54 6.51 1.88
N PRO A 89 -17.82 6.37 1.48
CA PRO A 89 -18.28 5.19 0.75
C PRO A 89 -17.60 5.05 -0.61
N ASN A 90 -17.43 6.14 -1.37
CA ASN A 90 -16.75 6.07 -2.66
C ASN A 90 -15.29 5.62 -2.51
N THR A 91 -14.59 6.08 -1.48
CA THR A 91 -13.19 5.69 -1.22
C THR A 91 -13.09 4.22 -0.83
N ILE A 92 -13.98 3.74 0.05
CA ILE A 92 -14.04 2.33 0.45
C ILE A 92 -14.40 1.45 -0.75
N MET A 93 -15.42 1.83 -1.52
CA MET A 93 -15.80 1.11 -2.74
C MET A 93 -14.64 1.07 -3.73
N PHE A 94 -13.97 2.20 -3.97
CA PHE A 94 -12.83 2.27 -4.87
C PHE A 94 -11.74 1.30 -4.40
N MET A 95 -11.34 1.36 -3.13
CA MET A 95 -10.34 0.46 -2.56
C MET A 95 -10.74 -1.01 -2.70
N VAL A 96 -11.97 -1.37 -2.33
CA VAL A 96 -12.45 -2.76 -2.37
C VAL A 96 -12.45 -3.29 -3.81
N PHE A 97 -13.01 -2.55 -4.76
CA PHE A 97 -13.06 -2.99 -6.15
C PHE A 97 -11.67 -3.04 -6.79
N SER A 98 -10.87 -1.97 -6.65
CA SER A 98 -9.51 -1.94 -7.18
C SER A 98 -8.66 -3.09 -6.66
N VAL A 99 -8.57 -3.24 -5.33
CA VAL A 99 -7.72 -4.27 -4.73
C VAL A 99 -8.23 -5.67 -5.07
N SER A 100 -9.54 -5.93 -4.96
CA SER A 100 -10.09 -7.26 -5.20
C SER A 100 -9.91 -7.68 -6.67
N VAL A 101 -10.21 -6.78 -7.60
CA VAL A 101 -10.09 -7.07 -9.04
C VAL A 101 -8.62 -7.23 -9.42
N SER A 102 -7.73 -6.33 -8.99
CA SER A 102 -6.28 -6.46 -9.25
C SER A 102 -5.68 -7.71 -8.64
N LEU A 103 -6.11 -8.11 -7.45
CA LEU A 103 -5.66 -9.35 -6.82
C LEU A 103 -6.09 -10.58 -7.61
N VAL A 104 -7.37 -10.65 -7.99
CA VAL A 104 -7.91 -11.79 -8.77
C VAL A 104 -7.25 -11.87 -10.14
N LEU A 105 -7.17 -10.75 -10.87
CA LEU A 105 -6.49 -10.71 -12.18
C LEU A 105 -5.01 -11.03 -12.03
N GLY A 106 -4.34 -10.45 -11.03
CA GLY A 106 -2.94 -10.70 -10.74
C GLY A 106 -2.65 -12.17 -10.41
N LEU A 107 -3.54 -12.82 -9.66
CA LEU A 107 -3.44 -14.25 -9.36
C LEU A 107 -3.64 -15.10 -10.61
N CYS A 108 -4.65 -14.80 -11.43
CA CYS A 108 -4.88 -15.49 -12.69
C CYS A 108 -3.65 -15.41 -13.60
N LEU A 109 -3.07 -14.22 -13.75
CA LEU A 109 -1.86 -14.00 -14.54
C LEU A 109 -0.64 -14.68 -13.91
N ALA A 110 -0.50 -14.65 -12.58
CA ALA A 110 0.61 -15.30 -11.89
C ALA A 110 0.56 -16.82 -12.08
N LEU A 111 -0.62 -17.44 -11.95
CA LEU A 111 -0.80 -18.87 -12.22
C LEU A 111 -0.52 -19.24 -13.68
N MET A 112 -0.89 -18.37 -14.62
CA MET A 112 -0.56 -18.54 -16.04
C MET A 112 0.95 -18.48 -16.27
N LEU A 113 1.63 -17.48 -15.69
CA LEU A 113 3.07 -17.27 -15.80
C LEU A 113 3.91 -18.23 -14.94
N ASN A 114 3.32 -18.92 -13.97
CA ASN A 114 4.03 -19.93 -13.18
C ASN A 114 4.33 -21.20 -13.99
N ARG A 115 3.62 -21.40 -15.12
CA ARG A 115 3.86 -22.50 -16.05
C ARG A 115 4.91 -22.12 -17.07
N LYS A 116 5.80 -23.04 -17.41
CA LYS A 116 6.76 -22.85 -18.50
C LYS A 116 6.05 -23.00 -19.84
N PHE A 117 6.09 -21.97 -20.68
CA PHE A 117 5.59 -22.02 -22.07
C PHE A 117 6.45 -21.17 -23.00
N PHE A 118 6.37 -21.44 -24.30
CA PHE A 118 7.12 -20.69 -25.31
C PHE A 118 6.64 -19.24 -25.38
N GLY A 119 7.56 -18.27 -25.24
CA GLY A 119 7.23 -16.84 -25.24
C GLY A 119 6.87 -16.23 -23.88
N GLN A 120 6.99 -16.99 -22.77
CA GLN A 120 6.69 -16.50 -21.41
C GLN A 120 7.36 -15.16 -21.07
N ALA A 121 8.64 -14.98 -21.43
CA ALA A 121 9.37 -13.74 -21.17
C ALA A 121 8.80 -12.53 -21.93
N VAL A 122 8.26 -12.73 -23.14
CA VAL A 122 7.64 -11.66 -23.93
C VAL A 122 6.31 -11.28 -23.31
N VAL A 123 5.48 -12.27 -22.95
CA VAL A 123 4.21 -12.04 -22.26
C VAL A 123 4.43 -11.31 -20.95
N GLN A 124 5.41 -11.75 -20.15
CA GLN A 124 5.76 -11.07 -18.91
C GLN A 124 6.18 -9.62 -19.15
N THR A 125 7.04 -9.35 -20.14
CA THR A 125 7.46 -7.98 -20.47
C THR A 125 6.27 -7.09 -20.84
N ILE A 126 5.38 -7.57 -21.72
CA ILE A 126 4.19 -6.80 -22.15
C ILE A 126 3.26 -6.53 -20.96
N LEU A 127 3.05 -7.53 -20.10
CA LEU A 127 2.22 -7.40 -18.90
C LEU A 127 2.79 -6.39 -17.91
N LEU A 128 4.11 -6.17 -17.87
CA LEU A 128 4.75 -5.20 -16.98
C LEU A 128 4.76 -3.77 -17.51
N LEU A 129 4.45 -3.55 -18.79
CA LEU A 129 4.45 -2.20 -19.40
C LEU A 129 3.60 -1.18 -18.64
N PRO A 130 2.38 -1.48 -18.15
CA PRO A 130 1.56 -0.51 -17.45
C PRO A 130 2.22 0.03 -16.17
N LEU A 131 3.02 -0.78 -15.48
CA LEU A 131 3.73 -0.38 -14.26
C LEU A 131 4.77 0.72 -14.53
N MET A 132 5.25 0.83 -15.77
CA MET A 132 6.22 1.85 -16.18
C MET A 132 5.54 3.18 -16.53
N VAL A 133 4.21 3.21 -16.69
CA VAL A 133 3.45 4.41 -17.03
C VAL A 133 3.23 5.24 -15.77
N ALA A 134 3.64 6.51 -15.80
CA ALA A 134 3.36 7.43 -14.71
C ALA A 134 1.84 7.58 -14.50
N PRO A 135 1.32 7.52 -13.25
CA PRO A 135 -0.13 7.59 -12.99
C PRO A 135 -0.81 8.81 -13.61
N VAL A 136 -0.13 9.96 -13.61
CA VAL A 136 -0.62 11.20 -14.23
C VAL A 136 -0.79 11.05 -15.74
N VAL A 137 0.15 10.39 -16.42
CA VAL A 137 0.08 10.14 -17.86
C VAL A 137 -1.08 9.21 -18.20
N ALA A 138 -1.24 8.13 -17.43
CA ALA A 138 -2.38 7.22 -17.58
C ALA A 138 -3.73 7.95 -17.41
N ALA A 139 -3.83 8.82 -16.40
CA ALA A 139 -5.03 9.61 -16.15
C ALA A 139 -5.36 10.56 -17.32
N ILE A 140 -4.35 11.25 -17.87
CA ILE A 140 -4.54 12.13 -19.03
C ILE A 140 -4.93 11.34 -20.28
N MET A 141 -4.23 10.22 -20.54
CA MET A 141 -4.51 9.36 -21.68
C MET A 141 -5.96 8.87 -21.67
N LEU A 142 -6.43 8.37 -20.52
CA LEU A 142 -7.81 7.90 -20.41
C LEU A 142 -8.83 9.03 -20.44
N ARG A 143 -8.51 10.20 -19.88
CA ARG A 143 -9.36 11.39 -20.03
C ARG A 143 -9.59 11.74 -21.51
N TRP A 144 -8.57 11.58 -22.36
CA TRP A 144 -8.70 11.79 -23.80
C TRP A 144 -9.46 10.65 -24.48
N MET A 145 -9.16 9.40 -24.14
CA MET A 145 -9.82 8.23 -24.73
C MET A 145 -11.33 8.20 -24.45
N PHE A 146 -11.73 8.59 -23.24
CA PHE A 146 -13.12 8.63 -22.78
C PHE A 146 -13.78 10.01 -22.93
N ASN A 147 -13.16 10.93 -23.69
CA ASN A 147 -13.78 12.20 -24.00
C ASN A 147 -15.09 12.00 -24.79
N ASP A 148 -16.10 12.79 -24.46
CA ASP A 148 -17.45 12.71 -25.02
C ASP A 148 -17.54 13.20 -26.48
N GLN A 149 -16.66 14.13 -26.88
CA GLN A 149 -16.68 14.76 -28.21
C GLN A 149 -15.77 14.07 -29.23
N PHE A 150 -14.55 13.70 -28.83
CA PHE A 150 -13.52 13.16 -29.74
C PHE A 150 -12.87 11.87 -29.24
N GLY A 151 -13.35 11.30 -28.13
CA GLY A 151 -12.75 10.11 -27.52
C GLY A 151 -12.89 8.87 -28.40
N ILE A 152 -11.79 8.12 -28.53
CA ILE A 152 -11.76 6.87 -29.31
C ILE A 152 -12.76 5.83 -28.80
N VAL A 153 -13.08 5.84 -27.50
CA VAL A 153 -14.05 4.91 -26.92
C VAL A 153 -15.44 5.14 -27.50
N ASN A 154 -15.88 6.39 -27.64
CA ASN A 154 -17.18 6.70 -28.26
C ASN A 154 -17.20 6.35 -29.75
N VAL A 155 -16.08 6.48 -30.46
CA VAL A 155 -15.97 6.05 -31.86
C VAL A 155 -16.19 4.53 -31.98
N ILE A 156 -15.51 3.74 -31.15
CA ILE A 156 -15.61 2.28 -31.15
C ILE A 156 -17.02 1.82 -30.75
N VAL A 157 -17.58 2.41 -29.70
CA VAL A 157 -18.92 2.07 -29.19
C VAL A 157 -20.01 2.47 -30.20
N GLY A 158 -19.81 3.56 -30.94
CA GLY A 158 -20.66 3.98 -32.06
C GLY A 158 -20.72 2.98 -33.22
N TRP A 159 -19.65 2.22 -33.48
CA TRP A 159 -19.67 1.16 -34.51
C TRP A 159 -20.64 0.02 -34.18
N VAL A 160 -20.96 -0.17 -32.90
CA VAL A 160 -21.92 -1.18 -32.42
C VAL A 160 -23.33 -0.57 -32.25
N GLY A 161 -23.54 0.68 -32.69
CA GLY A 161 -24.83 1.37 -32.69
C GLY A 161 -25.22 2.04 -31.38
N ILE A 162 -24.30 2.17 -30.42
CA ILE A 162 -24.55 2.86 -29.15
C ILE A 162 -24.29 4.36 -29.33
N PRO A 163 -25.20 5.25 -28.90
CA PRO A 163 -25.01 6.69 -29.02
C PRO A 163 -23.85 7.19 -28.14
N PRO A 164 -23.21 8.32 -28.49
CA PRO A 164 -22.12 8.89 -27.69
C PRO A 164 -22.49 9.05 -26.22
N GLN A 165 -21.62 8.61 -25.32
CA GLN A 165 -21.83 8.67 -23.87
C GLN A 165 -20.89 9.70 -23.23
N ALA A 166 -21.40 10.41 -22.22
CA ALA A 166 -20.62 11.33 -21.40
C ALA A 166 -19.93 10.57 -20.25
N TRP A 167 -19.01 9.68 -20.59
CA TRP A 167 -18.40 8.70 -19.69
C TRP A 167 -17.82 9.27 -18.39
N LEU A 168 -17.24 10.47 -18.44
CA LEU A 168 -16.58 11.12 -17.30
C LEU A 168 -17.49 12.10 -16.55
N VAL A 169 -18.70 12.33 -17.05
CA VAL A 169 -19.69 13.22 -16.42
C VAL A 169 -20.59 12.42 -15.47
N GLU A 170 -21.02 11.25 -15.92
CA GLU A 170 -21.88 10.37 -15.11
C GLU A 170 -21.10 9.66 -14.01
N ARG A 171 -21.66 9.64 -12.78
CA ARG A 171 -20.97 9.16 -11.57
C ARG A 171 -20.42 7.74 -11.72
N TRP A 172 -21.27 6.80 -12.16
CA TRP A 172 -20.92 5.38 -12.16
C TRP A 172 -20.00 4.99 -13.30
N SER A 173 -20.13 5.62 -14.48
CA SER A 173 -19.19 5.40 -15.58
C SER A 173 -17.82 5.98 -15.25
N ALA A 174 -17.76 7.19 -14.68
CA ALA A 174 -16.51 7.80 -14.26
C ALA A 174 -15.81 6.94 -13.20
N PHE A 175 -16.57 6.46 -12.21
CA PHE A 175 -16.06 5.56 -11.18
C PHE A 175 -15.50 4.25 -11.77
N ALA A 176 -16.23 3.61 -12.68
CA ALA A 176 -15.79 2.38 -13.33
C ALA A 176 -14.50 2.59 -14.14
N ILE A 177 -14.36 3.74 -14.82
CA ILE A 177 -13.15 4.08 -15.56
C ILE A 177 -11.97 4.29 -14.61
N VAL A 178 -12.17 5.02 -13.51
CA VAL A 178 -11.13 5.27 -12.51
C VAL A 178 -10.65 3.95 -11.88
N VAL A 179 -11.57 3.06 -11.48
CA VAL A 179 -11.22 1.72 -11.00
C VAL A 179 -10.52 0.89 -12.07
N GLY A 180 -11.02 0.87 -13.30
CA GLY A 180 -10.40 0.12 -14.41
C GLY A 180 -8.98 0.60 -14.72
N THR A 181 -8.74 1.92 -14.62
CA THR A 181 -7.42 2.53 -14.78
C THR A 181 -6.45 2.05 -13.72
N ASP A 182 -6.88 2.13 -12.46
CA ASP A 182 -6.09 1.73 -11.31
C ASP A 182 -5.78 0.23 -11.37
N VAL A 183 -6.77 -0.59 -11.70
CA VAL A 183 -6.61 -2.03 -11.90
C VAL A 183 -5.59 -2.32 -12.99
N TRP A 184 -5.65 -1.63 -14.13
CA TRP A 184 -4.71 -1.82 -15.23
C TRP A 184 -3.26 -1.47 -14.84
N LEU A 185 -3.06 -0.41 -14.06
CA LEU A 185 -1.73 0.02 -13.59
C LEU A 185 -1.14 -0.93 -12.53
N TRP A 186 -1.97 -1.46 -11.62
CA TRP A 186 -1.48 -2.21 -10.46
C TRP A 186 -1.53 -3.73 -10.61
N THR A 187 -2.36 -4.28 -11.50
CA THR A 187 -2.38 -5.73 -11.79
C THR A 187 -0.99 -6.33 -12.07
N PRO A 188 -0.07 -5.66 -12.80
CA PRO A 188 1.28 -6.18 -13.02
C PRO A 188 2.07 -6.36 -11.72
N TRP A 189 1.93 -5.43 -10.77
CA TRP A 189 2.56 -5.52 -9.45
C TRP A 189 2.04 -6.71 -8.65
N PHE A 190 0.71 -6.88 -8.57
CA PHE A 190 0.09 -8.05 -7.92
C PHE A 190 0.55 -9.36 -8.56
N THR A 191 0.62 -9.41 -9.89
CA THR A 191 1.10 -10.57 -10.64
C THR A 191 2.52 -10.95 -10.23
N LEU A 192 3.45 -9.99 -10.16
CA LEU A 192 4.84 -10.25 -9.77
C LEU A 192 4.96 -10.72 -8.33
N LEU A 193 4.26 -10.06 -7.39
CA LEU A 193 4.27 -10.42 -5.98
C LEU A 193 3.79 -11.86 -5.79
N LEU A 194 2.65 -12.20 -6.40
CA LEU A 194 2.06 -13.53 -6.29
C LEU A 194 2.91 -14.59 -7.01
N LEU A 195 3.47 -14.28 -8.18
CA LEU A 195 4.36 -15.18 -8.90
C LEU A 195 5.63 -15.48 -8.09
N ALA A 196 6.25 -14.47 -7.49
CA ALA A 196 7.41 -14.66 -6.62
C ALA A 196 7.06 -15.51 -5.40
N GLY A 197 5.89 -15.28 -4.80
CA GLY A 197 5.35 -16.12 -3.73
C GLY A 197 5.20 -17.58 -4.16
N LEU A 198 4.54 -17.83 -5.29
CA LEU A 198 4.33 -19.17 -5.86
C LEU A 198 5.67 -19.88 -6.14
N GLN A 199 6.66 -19.16 -6.67
CA GLN A 199 7.97 -19.71 -7.01
C GLN A 199 8.86 -19.98 -5.79
N SER A 200 8.59 -19.34 -4.65
CA SER A 200 9.31 -19.59 -3.40
C SER A 200 8.89 -20.87 -2.67
N LEU A 201 7.77 -21.49 -3.08
CA LEU A 201 7.24 -22.69 -2.43
C LEU A 201 8.05 -23.94 -2.80
N PRO A 202 8.26 -24.87 -1.83
CA PRO A 202 8.83 -26.19 -2.10
C PRO A 202 7.96 -26.98 -3.09
N LYS A 203 8.57 -27.81 -3.93
CA LYS A 203 7.86 -28.56 -4.99
C LYS A 203 7.22 -29.84 -4.48
N GLU A 204 7.75 -30.40 -3.39
CA GLU A 204 7.38 -31.69 -2.82
C GLU A 204 5.87 -31.81 -2.53
N PRO A 205 5.18 -30.80 -1.96
CA PRO A 205 3.74 -30.88 -1.72
C PRO A 205 2.91 -30.93 -3.01
N PHE A 206 3.36 -30.25 -4.06
CA PHE A 206 2.66 -30.23 -5.35
C PHE A 206 2.80 -31.56 -6.09
N GLU A 207 3.97 -32.20 -5.98
CA GLU A 207 4.20 -33.55 -6.54
C GLU A 207 3.41 -34.61 -5.78
N ALA A 208 3.35 -34.53 -4.45
CA ALA A 208 2.52 -35.41 -3.63
C ALA A 208 1.02 -35.27 -3.99
N ALA A 209 0.53 -34.04 -4.12
CA ALA A 209 -0.85 -33.78 -4.54
C ALA A 209 -1.15 -34.35 -5.94
N ALA A 210 -0.18 -34.30 -6.87
CA ALA A 210 -0.33 -34.90 -8.19
C ALA A 210 -0.40 -36.43 -8.15
N ILE A 211 0.33 -37.08 -7.23
CA ILE A 211 0.27 -38.52 -6.99
C ILE A 211 -1.09 -38.91 -6.36
N ASP A 212 -1.60 -38.09 -5.44
CA ASP A 212 -2.91 -38.29 -4.79
C ASP A 212 -4.11 -37.97 -5.70
N GLY A 213 -3.86 -37.65 -6.98
CA GLY A 213 -4.91 -37.37 -7.95
C GLY A 213 -5.63 -36.04 -7.74
N ALA A 214 -5.01 -35.09 -7.04
CA ALA A 214 -5.52 -33.73 -6.98
C ALA A 214 -5.52 -33.13 -8.41
N GLY A 215 -6.69 -32.68 -8.87
CA GLY A 215 -6.81 -32.01 -10.17
C GLY A 215 -6.17 -30.61 -10.15
N LYS A 216 -5.89 -30.03 -11.33
CA LYS A 216 -5.18 -28.74 -11.51
C LYS A 216 -5.75 -27.51 -10.78
N TRP A 217 -7.00 -27.58 -10.30
CA TRP A 217 -7.64 -26.52 -9.50
C TRP A 217 -7.50 -26.75 -7.99
N ARG A 218 -7.25 -28.00 -7.57
CA ARG A 218 -7.09 -28.43 -6.18
C ARG A 218 -5.61 -28.46 -5.75
N THR A 219 -4.70 -28.56 -6.71
CA THR A 219 -3.23 -28.49 -6.57
C THR A 219 -2.75 -27.06 -6.65
#